data_AF-A0A838SLY5-F1
#
_entry.id   AF-A0A838SLY5-F1
#
_cell.length_a   1.000
_cell.length_b   1.000
_cell.length_c   1.000
_cell.angle_alpha   90.00
_cell.angle_beta   90.00
_cell.angle_gamma   90.00
#
_symmetry.space_group_name_H-M   'P 1'
#
loop_
_entity.id
_entity.type
_entity.pdbx_description
1 polymer ?
#
loop_
_entity_poly.entity_id
_entity_poly.type
_entity_poly.pdbx_seq_one_letter_code
_entity_poly.pdbx_strand_id
1 'polypeptide(L)'
;MKAEETRAADGVALMWHVTVTLSGSPLSSAEEVCAALQRLTQERPFLLSCRYATDRAELQYWEEARELEDAAALALRLWGEHRLTAALPPWHVVGLQVVDRQTYHLRTGRGTARGLAPLVPAGRLRRL
;
A
#
# COMPACT_ATOMS: atom_id res chain seq x y z
N MET A 1 -31.13 -30.56 20.22
CA MET A 1 -31.31 -29.63 19.08
C MET A 1 -30.30 -28.51 19.24
N LYS A 2 -29.04 -28.74 18.86
CA LYS A 2 -28.44 -28.33 17.57
C LYS A 2 -28.65 -26.83 17.28
N ALA A 3 -27.89 -25.99 17.98
CA ALA A 3 -27.57 -24.63 17.57
C ALA A 3 -26.06 -24.34 17.81
N GLU A 4 -25.26 -25.39 17.66
CA GLU A 4 -23.80 -25.36 17.74
C GLU A 4 -23.28 -25.98 16.44
N GLU A 5 -23.56 -25.33 15.31
CA GLU A 5 -23.24 -25.93 14.00
C GLU A 5 -23.06 -24.88 12.90
N THR A 6 -22.19 -23.89 13.12
CA THR A 6 -21.33 -23.31 12.06
C THR A 6 -20.15 -22.51 12.64
N ARG A 7 -19.43 -23.08 13.62
CA ARG A 7 -18.17 -22.53 14.13
C ARG A 7 -17.03 -23.43 13.68
N ALA A 8 -16.71 -23.38 12.38
CA ALA A 8 -15.48 -23.86 11.73
C ALA A 8 -15.76 -24.09 10.23
N ALA A 9 -15.89 -23.02 9.45
CA ALA A 9 -15.21 -23.04 8.17
C ALA A 9 -13.83 -22.49 8.50
N ASP A 10 -12.80 -23.34 8.45
CA ASP A 10 -11.40 -22.90 8.48
C ASP A 10 -11.24 -21.84 7.40
N GLY A 11 -11.33 -20.58 7.83
CA GLY A 11 -11.35 -19.43 6.96
C GLY A 11 -9.94 -19.29 6.43
N VAL A 12 -9.70 -19.85 5.25
CA VAL A 12 -8.46 -19.61 4.50
C VAL A 12 -8.38 -18.10 4.36
N ALA A 13 -7.51 -17.47 5.15
CA ALA A 13 -7.43 -16.03 5.15
C ALA A 13 -7.07 -15.59 3.73
N LEU A 14 -7.88 -14.69 3.18
CA LEU A 14 -7.71 -14.26 1.81
C LEU A 14 -6.55 -13.28 1.76
N MET A 15 -5.73 -13.43 0.73
CA MET A 15 -4.64 -12.51 0.43
C MET A 15 -5.17 -11.39 -0.46
N TRP A 16 -5.12 -10.17 0.06
CA TRP A 16 -5.55 -8.94 -0.61
C TRP A 16 -4.33 -8.14 -1.03
N HIS A 17 -4.27 -7.72 -2.29
CA HIS A 17 -3.28 -6.75 -2.72
C HIS A 17 -3.75 -5.36 -2.31
N VAL A 18 -2.97 -4.71 -1.45
CA VAL A 18 -3.22 -3.37 -0.96
C VAL A 18 -2.27 -2.40 -1.63
N THR A 19 -2.81 -1.27 -2.08
CA THR A 19 -2.04 -0.11 -2.52
C THR A 19 -2.50 1.12 -1.74
N VAL A 20 -1.60 1.69 -0.94
CA VAL A 20 -1.85 2.91 -0.17
C VAL A 20 -1.07 4.04 -0.81
N THR A 21 -1.77 5.09 -1.23
CA THR A 21 -1.15 6.30 -1.75
C THR A 21 -1.17 7.40 -0.69
N LEU A 22 -0.01 7.95 -0.43
CA LEU A 22 0.26 8.97 0.58
C LEU A 22 0.71 10.25 -0.10
N SER A 23 0.27 11.39 0.39
CA SER A 23 0.78 12.69 -0.08
C SER A 23 0.71 13.73 1.02
N GLY A 24 1.60 14.71 0.95
CA GLY A 24 1.64 15.84 1.87
C GLY A 24 2.74 16.81 1.50
N SER A 25 3.21 17.60 2.47
CA SER A 25 4.25 18.59 2.22
C SER A 25 5.53 17.95 1.66
N PRO A 26 6.15 18.54 0.63
CA PRO A 26 7.36 18.01 0.03
C PRO A 26 8.51 18.00 1.03
N LEU A 27 9.27 16.91 1.03
CA LEU A 27 10.61 16.83 1.63
C LEU A 27 11.65 17.48 0.72
N SER A 28 12.81 17.79 1.31
CA SER A 28 13.90 18.49 0.60
C SER A 28 14.50 17.61 -0.49
N SER A 29 14.47 16.29 -0.32
CA SER A 29 14.93 15.33 -1.31
C SER A 29 14.10 14.04 -1.31
N ALA A 30 14.14 13.31 -2.42
CA ALA A 30 13.54 11.98 -2.51
C ALA A 30 14.30 10.95 -1.64
N GLU A 31 15.56 11.18 -1.32
CA GLU A 31 16.36 10.31 -0.44
C GLU A 31 15.84 10.34 1.00
N GLU A 32 15.40 11.50 1.49
CA GLU A 32 14.76 11.62 2.81
C GLU A 32 13.48 10.78 2.87
N VAL A 33 12.69 10.80 1.79
CA VAL A 33 11.48 9.99 1.66
C VAL A 33 11.85 8.50 1.66
N CYS A 34 12.87 8.11 0.90
CA CYS A 34 13.37 6.74 0.87
C CYS A 34 13.80 6.26 2.26
N ALA A 35 14.59 7.05 2.99
CA ALA A 35 15.05 6.73 4.34
C ALA A 35 13.89 6.59 5.35
N ALA A 36 12.86 7.42 5.21
CA ALA A 36 11.64 7.32 6.01
C ALA A 36 10.84 6.05 5.72
N LEU A 37 10.69 5.72 4.44
CA LEU A 37 10.02 4.49 4.00
C LEU A 37 10.79 3.24 4.41
N GLN A 38 12.13 3.28 4.38
CA GLN A 38 12.98 2.19 4.87
C GLN A 38 12.76 1.94 6.36
N ARG A 39 12.62 2.99 7.20
CA ARG A 39 12.28 2.81 8.62
C ARG A 39 10.92 2.13 8.80
N LEU A 40 9.94 2.51 7.99
CA LEU A 40 8.63 1.85 7.97
C LEU A 40 8.71 0.37 7.54
N THR A 41 9.57 0.02 6.57
CA THR A 41 9.82 -1.39 6.18
C THR A 41 10.50 -2.22 7.26
N GLN A 42 11.35 -1.60 8.10
CA GLN A 42 12.02 -2.30 9.20
C GLN A 42 11.07 -2.63 10.33
N GLU A 43 10.09 -1.75 10.59
CA GLU A 43 9.05 -1.99 11.59
C GLU A 43 8.11 -3.11 11.19
N ARG A 44 7.91 -3.33 9.89
CA ARG A 44 7.12 -4.45 9.39
C ARG A 44 7.58 -4.94 8.00
N PRO A 45 8.17 -6.15 7.92
CA PRO A 45 8.72 -6.68 6.67
C PRO A 45 7.64 -7.30 5.75
N PHE A 46 6.64 -6.53 5.33
CA PHE A 46 5.58 -6.98 4.40
C PHE A 46 5.58 -6.24 3.04
N LEU A 47 6.40 -5.21 2.89
CA LEU A 47 6.39 -4.34 1.71
C LEU A 47 6.87 -5.11 0.46
N LEU A 48 5.97 -5.22 -0.52
CA LEU A 48 6.27 -5.85 -1.81
C LEU A 48 6.98 -4.87 -2.74
N SER A 49 6.47 -3.64 -2.80
CA SER A 49 7.14 -2.54 -3.50
C SER A 49 6.71 -1.19 -2.97
N CYS A 50 7.54 -0.17 -3.21
CA CYS A 50 7.19 1.21 -2.94
C CYS A 50 7.67 2.10 -4.09
N ARG A 51 6.86 3.10 -4.44
CA ARG A 51 7.24 4.19 -5.34
C ARG A 51 7.13 5.51 -4.59
N TYR A 52 8.05 6.42 -4.80
CA TYR A 52 8.05 7.68 -4.07
C TYR A 52 8.58 8.85 -4.89
N ALA A 53 8.12 10.03 -4.50
CA ALA A 53 8.54 11.35 -4.93
C ALA A 53 8.70 12.22 -3.68
N THR A 54 9.14 13.47 -3.83
CA THR A 54 9.38 14.38 -2.70
C THR A 54 8.12 14.65 -1.87
N ASP A 55 6.92 14.54 -2.43
CA ASP A 55 5.63 14.88 -1.82
C ASP A 55 4.59 13.74 -1.84
N ARG A 56 4.99 12.56 -2.31
CA ARG A 56 4.10 11.43 -2.55
C ARG A 56 4.80 10.10 -2.36
N ALA A 57 4.11 9.12 -1.83
CA ALA A 57 4.53 7.73 -1.87
C ALA A 57 3.35 6.80 -2.17
N GLU A 58 3.64 5.67 -2.78
CA GLU A 58 2.71 4.59 -3.01
C GLU A 58 3.32 3.29 -2.47
N LEU A 59 2.64 2.71 -1.49
CA LEU A 59 3.04 1.49 -0.79
C LEU A 59 2.20 0.34 -1.32
N GLN A 60 2.84 -0.75 -1.72
CA GLN A 60 2.18 -1.95 -2.24
C GLN A 60 2.59 -3.18 -1.44
N TYR A 61 1.61 -3.98 -1.03
CA TYR A 61 1.83 -5.19 -0.26
C TYR A 61 0.64 -6.14 -0.30
N TRP A 62 0.83 -7.35 0.23
CA TRP A 62 -0.24 -8.30 0.46
C TRP A 62 -0.68 -8.24 1.92
N GLU A 63 -1.97 -8.08 2.15
CA GLU A 63 -2.59 -8.10 3.46
C GLU A 63 -3.46 -9.36 3.60
N GLU A 64 -3.35 -10.00 4.76
CA GLU A 64 -4.13 -11.18 5.08
C GLU A 64 -5.38 -10.75 5.84
N ALA A 65 -6.56 -10.98 5.26
CA ALA A 65 -7.82 -10.61 5.88
C ALA A 65 -8.96 -11.50 5.40
N ARG A 66 -10.00 -11.60 6.22
CA ARG A 66 -11.19 -12.39 5.87
C ARG A 66 -11.98 -11.71 4.75
N GLU A 67 -12.25 -10.43 4.91
CA GLU A 67 -13.03 -9.63 3.97
C GLU A 67 -12.23 -8.42 3.44
N LEU A 68 -12.71 -7.80 2.37
CA LEU A 68 -12.07 -6.62 1.77
C LEU A 68 -12.03 -5.45 2.76
N GLU A 69 -13.09 -5.25 3.51
CA GLU A 69 -13.26 -4.19 4.49
C GLU A 69 -12.25 -4.32 5.63
N ASP A 70 -11.96 -5.56 6.04
CA ASP A 70 -10.96 -5.85 7.06
C ASP A 70 -9.56 -5.48 6.57
N ALA A 71 -9.20 -5.87 5.35
CA ALA A 71 -7.92 -5.48 4.74
C ALA A 71 -7.78 -3.96 4.60
N ALA A 72 -8.87 -3.27 4.21
CA ALA A 72 -8.89 -1.82 4.11
C ALA A 72 -8.70 -1.15 5.48
N ALA A 73 -9.38 -1.65 6.51
CA ALA A 73 -9.26 -1.13 7.88
C ALA A 73 -7.84 -1.32 8.43
N LEU A 74 -7.25 -2.50 8.23
CA LEU A 74 -5.87 -2.80 8.60
C LEU A 74 -4.89 -1.83 7.92
N ALA A 75 -5.04 -1.60 6.62
CA ALA A 75 -4.19 -0.69 5.85
C ALA A 75 -4.24 0.76 6.35
N LEU A 76 -5.46 1.28 6.61
CA LEU A 76 -5.65 2.64 7.10
C LEU A 76 -5.13 2.82 8.53
N ARG A 77 -5.35 1.81 9.38
CA ARG A 77 -4.86 1.81 10.76
C ARG A 77 -3.33 1.80 10.80
N LEU A 78 -2.71 0.96 9.97
CA LEU A 78 -1.26 0.84 9.88
C LEU A 78 -0.62 2.18 9.54
N TRP A 79 -1.13 2.90 8.54
CA TRP A 79 -0.61 4.24 8.27
C TRP A 79 -0.81 5.19 9.46
N GLY A 80 -1.98 5.14 10.12
CA GLY A 80 -2.26 5.97 11.30
C GLY A 80 -1.28 5.74 12.46
N GLU A 81 -0.92 4.49 12.72
CA GLU A 81 -0.01 4.10 13.81
C GLU A 81 1.46 4.43 13.48
N HIS A 82 1.88 4.24 12.23
CA HIS A 82 3.29 4.37 11.83
C HIS A 82 3.66 5.73 11.21
N ARG A 83 2.70 6.63 10.97
CA ARG A 83 2.98 7.98 10.44
C ARG A 83 3.96 8.74 11.31
N LEU A 84 3.83 8.62 12.64
CA LEU A 84 4.68 9.35 13.59
C LEU A 84 6.09 8.75 13.69
N THR A 85 6.23 7.42 13.54
CA THR A 85 7.54 6.74 13.61
C THR A 85 8.32 6.85 12.29
N ALA A 86 7.63 6.97 11.16
CA ALA A 86 8.24 7.17 9.85
C ALA A 86 8.96 8.53 9.70
N ALA A 87 8.82 9.48 10.64
CA ALA A 87 9.36 10.84 10.57
C ALA A 87 9.14 11.54 9.22
N LEU A 88 8.03 11.19 8.56
CA LEU A 88 7.56 11.92 7.39
C LEU A 88 6.88 13.21 7.86
N PRO A 89 6.85 14.27 7.03
CA PRO A 89 5.94 15.39 7.21
C PRO A 89 4.49 14.87 7.34
N PRO A 90 3.50 15.69 7.73
CA PRO A 90 2.11 15.24 7.92
C PRO A 90 1.47 14.82 6.57
N TRP A 91 1.85 13.64 6.09
CA TRP A 91 1.33 13.01 4.90
C TRP A 91 0.06 12.28 5.26
N HIS A 92 -0.91 12.37 4.37
CA HIS A 92 -2.23 11.80 4.54
C HIS A 92 -2.46 10.73 3.46
N VAL A 93 -3.31 9.76 3.77
CA VAL A 93 -3.80 8.82 2.77
C VAL A 93 -4.67 9.60 1.79
N VAL A 94 -4.25 9.64 0.53
CA VAL A 94 -4.99 10.27 -0.59
C VAL A 94 -5.57 9.24 -1.56
N GLY A 95 -5.25 7.96 -1.37
CA GLY A 95 -5.79 6.85 -2.14
C GLY A 95 -5.60 5.53 -1.42
N LEU A 96 -6.61 4.66 -1.54
CA LEU A 96 -6.55 3.27 -1.10
C LEU A 96 -7.16 2.40 -2.19
N GLN A 97 -6.44 1.34 -2.56
CA GLN A 97 -6.95 0.28 -3.41
C GLN A 97 -6.73 -1.05 -2.71
N VAL A 98 -7.79 -1.85 -2.64
CA VAL A 98 -7.76 -3.22 -2.12
C VAL A 98 -8.40 -4.11 -3.17
N VAL A 99 -7.68 -5.14 -3.61
CA VAL A 99 -8.17 -6.08 -4.62
C VAL A 99 -7.77 -7.49 -4.28
N ASP A 100 -8.61 -8.45 -4.63
CA ASP A 100 -8.26 -9.86 -4.50
C ASP A 100 -7.11 -10.24 -5.46
N ARG A 101 -6.51 -11.40 -5.21
CA ARG A 101 -5.37 -11.90 -6.00
C ARG A 101 -5.67 -12.08 -7.48
N GLN A 102 -6.86 -12.57 -7.85
CA GLN A 102 -7.24 -12.78 -9.24
C GLN A 102 -7.39 -11.43 -9.96
N THR A 103 -8.06 -10.47 -9.34
CA THR A 103 -8.22 -9.10 -9.85
C THR A 103 -6.88 -8.41 -10.02
N TYR A 104 -5.95 -8.57 -9.08
CA TYR A 104 -4.58 -8.07 -9.20
C TYR A 104 -3.88 -8.64 -10.44
N HIS A 105 -3.84 -9.98 -10.58
CA HIS A 105 -3.17 -10.61 -11.73
C HIS A 105 -3.81 -10.25 -13.08
N LEU A 106 -5.13 -10.08 -13.14
CA LEU A 106 -5.81 -9.63 -14.36
C LEU A 106 -5.39 -8.21 -14.75
N ARG A 107 -5.21 -7.31 -13.79
CA ARG A 107 -4.77 -5.93 -14.04
C ARG A 107 -3.29 -5.88 -14.45
N THR A 108 -2.45 -6.67 -13.80
CA THR A 108 -1.02 -6.76 -14.10
C THR A 108 -0.76 -7.47 -15.44
N GLY A 109 -1.48 -8.55 -15.74
CA GLY A 109 -1.34 -9.35 -16.95
C GLY A 109 -1.90 -8.70 -18.23
N ARG A 110 -2.83 -7.74 -18.11
CA ARG A 110 -3.37 -6.98 -19.26
C ARG A 110 -2.47 -5.83 -19.74
N GLY A 111 -1.26 -5.69 -19.21
CA GLY A 111 -0.36 -4.57 -19.57
C GLY A 111 -0.90 -3.20 -19.15
N THR A 112 -1.97 -3.17 -18.35
CA THR A 112 -2.63 -1.95 -17.87
C THR A 112 -2.79 -2.03 -16.36
N ALA A 113 -1.69 -1.92 -15.64
CA ALA A 113 -1.72 -1.16 -14.39
C ALA A 113 -2.00 0.30 -14.78
N ARG A 114 -3.25 0.60 -15.16
CA ARG A 114 -3.73 1.98 -15.30
C ARG A 114 -3.96 2.53 -13.90
N GLY A 115 -2.82 2.80 -13.29
CA GLY A 115 -2.54 3.57 -12.10
C GLY A 115 -1.12 4.13 -12.15
N LEU A 116 -0.50 4.16 -13.34
CA LEU A 116 0.62 4.99 -13.81
C LEU A 116 1.24 4.21 -14.98
N ALA A 117 1.27 4.81 -16.16
CA ALA A 117 2.17 4.32 -17.22
C ALA A 117 3.57 4.11 -16.60
N PRO A 118 4.41 3.18 -17.09
CA PRO A 118 5.83 3.24 -16.76
C PRO A 118 6.27 4.65 -17.12
N LEU A 119 6.57 5.46 -16.10
CA LEU A 119 7.24 6.72 -16.32
C LEU A 119 8.57 6.30 -16.93
N VAL A 120 8.61 6.41 -18.25
CA VAL A 120 9.82 6.52 -19.04
C VAL A 120 10.77 7.36 -18.20
N PRO A 121 12.00 6.91 -17.92
CA PRO A 121 12.92 7.69 -17.13
C PRO A 121 12.92 9.11 -17.71
N ALA A 122 12.43 10.09 -16.96
CA ALA A 122 12.65 11.49 -17.28
C ALA A 122 14.09 11.87 -16.86
N GLY A 123 15.03 10.95 -17.10
CA GLY A 123 16.31 11.24 -17.69
C GLY A 123 16.09 11.28 -19.22
N ARG A 124 15.92 12.45 -19.83
CA ARG A 124 16.62 13.67 -19.46
C ARG A 124 15.65 14.83 -19.32
N LEU A 125 15.27 15.06 -18.06
CA LEU A 125 14.56 16.23 -17.56
C LEU A 125 13.14 16.40 -18.13
N ARG A 126 12.14 16.36 -17.24
CA ARG A 126 11.08 17.37 -17.22
C ARG A 126 10.62 17.65 -15.79
N ARG A 127 10.61 18.94 -15.42
CA ARG A 127 9.75 19.48 -14.35
C ARG A 127 8.32 19.64 -14.90
N LEU A 128 7.36 19.87 -14.01
CA LEU A 128 6.15 20.62 -14.42
C LEU A 128 6.54 21.91 -15.12
#